data_AF-A0A4Q4BD83-F1
#
_entry.id   AF-A0A4Q4BD83-F1
#
_cell.length_a   1.000
_cell.length_b   1.000
_cell.length_c   1.000
_cell.angle_alpha   90.00
_cell.angle_beta   90.00
_cell.angle_gamma   90.00
#
_symmetry.space_group_name_H-M   'P 1'
#
loop_
_entity.id
_entity.type
_entity.pdbx_description
1 polymer ?
#
loop_
_entity_poly.entity_id
_entity_poly.type
_entity_poly.pdbx_seq_one_letter_code
_entity_poly.pdbx_strand_id
1 'polypeptide(L)'
;MPALATRFLFWFLCLGVALVSYRILLLGIETGFPDMLHHLPHAGLFWTHVLAAGLALALMPFQFWQRLRTRRRGLHRWLGRTYGLAVLAGGLSGLYMAFFAKTGAIAGAGFFLLALAWLTTTTIAVLRARAEDIDGHRRWMIRSAALTFAAVTLRLYLPLAMILGLPFDASYTVIAWACWV
;
A
#
# COMPACT_ATOMS: atom_id res chain seq x y z
N MET A 1 -19.12 -21.19 3.98
CA MET A 1 -17.73 -21.33 4.46
C MET A 1 -16.68 -20.55 3.65
N PRO A 2 -16.65 -20.50 2.30
CA PRO A 2 -15.56 -19.86 1.56
C PRO A 2 -15.44 -18.35 1.81
N ALA A 3 -16.55 -17.63 1.96
CA ALA A 3 -16.54 -16.19 2.23
C ALA A 3 -15.92 -15.79 3.57
N LEU A 4 -15.92 -16.68 4.57
CA LEU A 4 -15.28 -16.41 5.87
C LEU A 4 -13.76 -16.56 5.76
N ALA A 5 -13.30 -17.61 5.07
CA ALA A 5 -11.88 -17.87 4.83
C ALA A 5 -11.25 -16.74 4.00
N THR A 6 -11.91 -16.28 2.93
CA THR A 6 -11.41 -15.15 2.13
C THR A 6 -11.32 -13.86 2.93
N ARG A 7 -12.29 -13.58 3.81
CA ARG A 7 -12.24 -12.41 4.70
C ARG A 7 -11.10 -12.53 5.69
N PHE A 8 -10.93 -13.68 6.32
CA PHE A 8 -9.83 -13.92 7.25
C PHE A 8 -8.48 -13.72 6.57
N LEU A 9 -8.28 -14.31 5.39
CA LEU A 9 -7.05 -14.18 4.62
C LEU A 9 -6.76 -12.72 4.27
N PHE A 10 -7.75 -11.97 3.81
CA PHE A 10 -7.59 -10.54 3.52
C PHE A 10 -7.13 -9.73 4.75
N TRP A 11 -7.77 -9.96 5.90
CA TRP A 11 -7.37 -9.32 7.16
C TRP A 11 -5.95 -9.71 7.58
N PHE A 12 -5.65 -11.00 7.55
CA PHE A 12 -4.36 -11.54 7.93
C PHE A 12 -3.23 -10.97 7.06
N LEU A 13 -3.42 -10.94 5.74
CA LEU A 13 -2.42 -10.41 4.81
C LEU A 13 -2.19 -8.91 5.00
N CYS A 14 -3.25 -8.10 5.09
CA CYS A 14 -3.10 -6.66 5.26
C CYS A 14 -2.42 -6.31 6.59
N LEU A 15 -2.88 -6.88 7.69
CA LEU A 15 -2.32 -6.60 9.02
C LEU A 15 -0.92 -7.19 9.19
N GLY A 16 -0.71 -8.42 8.72
CA GLY A 16 0.58 -9.11 8.79
C GLY A 16 1.64 -8.35 7.98
N VAL A 17 1.33 -7.94 6.76
CA VAL A 17 2.25 -7.15 5.94
C VAL A 17 2.54 -5.77 6.54
N ALA A 18 1.52 -5.08 7.05
CA ALA A 18 1.72 -3.81 7.72
C ALA A 18 2.65 -3.95 8.95
N LEU A 19 2.40 -4.96 9.80
CA LEU A 19 3.22 -5.25 10.97
C LEU A 19 4.66 -5.61 10.60
N VAL A 20 4.85 -6.50 9.63
CA VAL A 20 6.16 -6.89 9.11
C VAL A 20 6.91 -5.69 8.53
N SER A 21 6.20 -4.71 7.95
CA SER A 21 6.81 -3.48 7.45
C SER A 21 7.26 -2.54 8.57
N TYR A 22 6.61 -2.60 9.74
CA TYR A 22 6.98 -1.82 10.93
C TYR A 22 8.09 -2.43 11.77
N ARG A 23 8.59 -3.63 11.44
CA ARG A 23 9.79 -4.19 12.08
C ARG A 23 10.99 -3.23 12.04
N ILE A 24 11.03 -2.38 11.01
CA ILE A 24 12.07 -1.37 10.82
C ILE A 24 12.13 -0.36 11.97
N LEU A 25 11.02 -0.11 12.66
CA LEU A 25 10.99 0.76 13.84
C LEU A 25 11.75 0.16 15.04
N LEU A 26 11.83 -1.16 15.11
CA LEU A 26 12.49 -1.88 16.19
C LEU A 26 13.95 -2.21 15.84
N LEU A 27 14.19 -2.59 14.59
CA LEU A 27 15.47 -3.12 14.13
C LEU A 27 16.36 -2.02 13.52
N GLY A 28 15.79 -0.92 13.05
CA GLY A 28 16.48 0.07 12.22
C GLY A 28 16.48 -0.32 10.74
N ILE A 29 16.88 0.61 9.86
CA ILE A 29 16.89 0.38 8.39
C ILE A 29 17.90 -0.71 8.02
N GLU A 30 19.08 -0.68 8.64
CA GLU A 30 20.21 -1.56 8.32
C GLU A 30 19.87 -3.05 8.43
N THR A 31 19.13 -3.41 9.48
CA THR A 31 18.74 -4.80 9.76
C THR A 31 17.32 -5.11 9.30
N GLY A 32 16.42 -4.11 9.32
CA GLY A 32 15.03 -4.27 8.91
C GLY A 32 14.86 -4.40 7.41
N PHE A 33 15.60 -3.61 6.63
CA PHE A 33 15.55 -3.57 5.16
C PHE A 33 16.90 -3.12 4.57
N PRO A 34 17.95 -3.97 4.58
CA PRO A 34 19.28 -3.62 4.07
C PRO A 34 19.24 -3.18 2.60
N ASP A 35 18.36 -3.76 1.79
CA ASP A 35 18.17 -3.37 0.38
C ASP A 35 17.66 -1.95 0.18
N MET A 36 17.09 -1.31 1.22
CA MET A 36 16.52 0.05 1.17
C MET A 36 17.50 1.11 1.67
N LEU A 37 18.75 0.75 2.00
CA LEU A 37 19.79 1.70 2.43
C LEU A 37 20.08 2.79 1.38
N HIS A 38 19.81 2.53 0.11
CA HIS A 38 19.94 3.53 -0.97
C HIS A 38 19.01 4.75 -0.77
N HIS A 39 17.97 4.65 0.06
CA HIS A 39 17.12 5.79 0.42
C HIS A 39 17.65 6.61 1.62
N LEU A 40 18.81 6.26 2.19
CA LEU A 40 19.38 6.98 3.35
C LEU A 40 19.55 8.50 3.11
N PRO A 41 19.95 8.99 1.91
CA PRO A 41 19.97 10.42 1.63
C PRO A 41 18.58 11.11 1.70
N HIS A 42 17.51 10.32 1.62
CA HIS A 42 16.11 10.75 1.65
C HIS A 42 15.33 10.07 2.78
N ALA A 43 16.00 9.76 3.90
CA ALA A 43 15.44 8.97 4.99
C ALA A 43 14.08 9.49 5.50
N GLY A 44 13.88 10.81 5.56
CA GLY A 44 12.60 11.41 5.98
C GLY A 44 11.42 11.01 5.09
N LEU A 45 11.61 11.01 3.76
CA LEU A 45 10.58 10.58 2.81
C LEU A 45 10.36 9.08 2.86
N PHE A 46 11.43 8.31 3.00
CA PHE A 46 11.35 6.87 3.19
C PHE A 46 10.56 6.48 4.44
N TRP A 47 10.87 7.09 5.59
CA TRP A 47 10.12 6.87 6.84
C TRP A 47 8.66 7.30 6.70
N THR A 48 8.41 8.45 6.07
CA THR A 48 7.05 8.91 5.78
C THR A 48 6.28 7.89 4.95
N HIS A 49 6.90 7.34 3.91
CA HIS A 49 6.29 6.32 3.07
C HIS A 49 5.97 5.06 3.86
N VAL A 50 6.95 4.50 4.57
CA VAL A 50 6.78 3.24 5.30
C VAL A 50 5.67 3.36 6.35
N LEU A 51 5.68 4.43 7.14
CA LEU A 51 4.69 4.65 8.19
C LEU A 51 3.29 4.93 7.61
N ALA A 52 3.19 5.81 6.63
CA ALA A 52 1.89 6.18 6.08
C ALA A 52 1.30 5.06 5.21
N ALA A 53 2.08 4.41 4.34
CA ALA A 53 1.60 3.32 3.51
C ALA A 53 1.26 2.07 4.34
N GLY A 54 2.06 1.76 5.36
CA GLY A 54 1.76 0.70 6.33
C GLY A 54 0.43 0.96 7.06
N LEU A 55 0.17 2.22 7.46
CA LEU A 55 -1.06 2.60 8.14
C LEU A 55 -2.26 2.50 7.20
N ALA A 56 -2.14 2.97 5.96
CA ALA A 56 -3.19 2.83 4.95
C ALA A 56 -3.57 1.36 4.74
N LEU A 57 -2.57 0.47 4.61
CA LEU A 57 -2.79 -0.96 4.46
C LEU A 57 -3.46 -1.57 5.71
N ALA A 58 -3.03 -1.20 6.91
CA ALA A 58 -3.61 -1.69 8.16
C ALA A 58 -5.08 -1.24 8.33
N LEU A 59 -5.43 -0.03 7.89
CA LEU A 59 -6.78 0.52 7.98
C LEU A 59 -7.74 -0.02 6.91
N MET A 60 -7.21 -0.50 5.79
CA MET A 60 -8.01 -1.01 4.66
C MET A 60 -9.05 -2.06 5.05
N PRO A 61 -8.73 -3.16 5.78
CA PRO A 61 -9.73 -4.20 6.08
C PRO A 61 -10.92 -3.67 6.90
N PHE A 62 -10.69 -2.67 7.74
CA PHE A 62 -11.75 -1.99 8.49
C PHE A 62 -12.72 -1.23 7.58
N GLN A 63 -12.23 -0.64 6.48
CA GLN A 63 -13.08 0.06 5.50
C GLN A 63 -14.08 -0.88 4.80
N PHE A 64 -13.71 -2.14 4.60
CA PHE A 64 -14.59 -3.13 3.96
C PHE A 64 -15.49 -3.87 4.95
N TRP A 65 -15.29 -3.68 6.27
CA TRP A 65 -16.06 -4.37 7.29
C TRP A 65 -17.51 -3.87 7.38
N GLN A 66 -18.46 -4.70 6.94
CA GLN A 66 -19.88 -4.33 6.85
C GLN A 66 -20.48 -3.88 8.19
N ARG A 67 -20.13 -4.53 9.31
CA ARG A 67 -20.65 -4.14 10.64
C ARG A 67 -20.19 -2.74 11.04
N LEU A 68 -18.93 -2.39 10.73
CA LEU A 68 -18.39 -1.06 11.01
C LEU A 68 -19.09 0.01 10.17
N ARG A 69 -19.25 -0.23 8.87
CA ARG A 69 -19.92 0.68 7.94
C ARG A 69 -21.39 0.94 8.28
N THR A 70 -22.09 -0.09 8.78
CA THR A 70 -23.53 0.00 9.06
C THR A 70 -23.85 0.46 10.48
N ARG A 71 -23.15 -0.09 11.49
CA ARG A 71 -23.44 0.16 12.91
C ARG A 71 -22.63 1.30 13.54
N ARG A 72 -21.46 1.65 12.98
CA ARG A 72 -20.57 2.68 13.54
C ARG A 72 -20.09 3.63 12.44
N ARG A 73 -21.04 4.31 11.77
CA ARG A 73 -20.79 5.23 10.65
C ARG A 73 -19.77 6.32 10.98
N GLY A 74 -19.81 6.89 12.19
CA GLY A 74 -18.85 7.90 12.64
C GLY A 74 -17.42 7.39 12.67
N LEU A 75 -17.22 6.18 13.22
CA LEU A 75 -15.91 5.51 13.26
C LEU A 75 -15.42 5.17 11.85
N HIS A 76 -16.30 4.64 10.98
CA HIS A 76 -15.95 4.39 9.58
C HIS A 76 -15.45 5.66 8.88
N ARG A 77 -16.14 6.80 9.06
CA ARG A 77 -15.73 8.09 8.49
C ARG A 77 -14.37 8.55 9.01
N TRP A 78 -14.12 8.45 10.31
CA TRP A 78 -12.82 8.81 10.89
C TRP A 78 -11.69 7.95 10.36
N LEU A 79 -11.85 6.62 10.37
CA LEU A 79 -10.86 5.71 9.81
C LEU A 79 -10.65 5.95 8.31
N GLY A 80 -11.71 6.30 7.57
CA GLY A 80 -11.62 6.63 6.15
C GLY A 80 -10.84 7.91 5.89
N ARG A 81 -10.98 8.93 6.74
CA ARG A 81 -10.15 10.16 6.68
C ARG A 81 -8.70 9.86 6.99
N THR A 82 -8.43 9.09 8.05
CA THR A 82 -7.07 8.66 8.40
C THR A 82 -6.43 7.86 7.28
N TYR A 83 -7.17 6.93 6.68
CA TYR A 83 -6.74 6.20 5.48
C TYR A 83 -6.40 7.17 4.33
N GLY A 84 -7.28 8.11 4.00
CA GLY A 84 -7.03 9.07 2.92
C GLY A 84 -5.78 9.94 3.15
N LEU A 85 -5.56 10.41 4.37
CA LEU A 85 -4.34 11.16 4.74
C LEU A 85 -3.08 10.28 4.68
N ALA A 86 -3.20 9.02 5.11
CA ALA A 86 -2.11 8.06 5.04
C ALA A 86 -1.74 7.74 3.58
N VAL A 87 -2.73 7.59 2.68
CA VAL A 87 -2.49 7.46 1.23
C VAL A 87 -1.84 8.72 0.67
N LEU A 88 -2.27 9.91 1.09
CA LEU A 88 -1.68 11.16 0.60
C LEU A 88 -0.20 11.26 0.97
N ALA A 89 0.14 11.08 2.24
CA ALA A 89 1.53 11.13 2.70
C ALA A 89 2.38 9.99 2.11
N GLY A 90 1.85 8.76 2.10
CA GLY A 90 2.54 7.59 1.55
C GLY A 90 2.71 7.64 0.04
N GLY A 91 1.71 8.11 -0.69
CA GLY A 91 1.73 8.25 -2.13
C GLY A 91 2.68 9.35 -2.60
N LEU A 92 2.69 10.52 -1.97
CA LEU A 92 3.61 11.62 -2.33
C LEU A 92 5.07 11.25 -2.05
N SER A 93 5.35 10.66 -0.90
CA SER A 93 6.69 10.14 -0.60
C SER A 93 7.09 9.00 -1.53
N GLY A 94 6.17 8.10 -1.86
CA GLY A 94 6.38 7.01 -2.82
C GLY A 94 6.67 7.49 -4.24
N LEU A 95 5.97 8.53 -4.71
CA LEU A 95 6.24 9.17 -6.01
C LEU A 95 7.67 9.69 -6.09
N TYR A 96 8.14 10.37 -5.03
CA TYR A 96 9.51 10.87 -4.99
C TYR A 96 10.53 9.73 -4.94
N MET A 97 10.29 8.71 -4.10
CA MET A 97 11.18 7.56 -3.97
C MET A 97 11.31 6.77 -5.27
N ALA A 98 10.28 6.76 -6.11
CA ALA A 98 10.28 6.02 -7.38
C ALA A 98 11.39 6.47 -8.34
N PHE A 99 11.86 7.73 -8.26
CA PHE A 99 13.00 8.22 -9.04
C PHE A 99 14.33 7.55 -8.67
N PHE A 100 14.39 6.94 -7.48
CA PHE A 100 15.58 6.31 -6.92
C PHE A 100 15.40 4.79 -6.79
N ALA A 101 14.55 4.19 -7.62
CA ALA A 101 14.30 2.75 -7.58
C ALA A 101 15.57 1.93 -7.86
N LYS A 102 15.73 0.83 -7.12
CA LYS A 102 16.98 0.04 -7.07
C LYS A 102 17.48 -0.45 -8.43
N THR A 103 16.59 -0.90 -9.32
CA THR A 103 16.97 -1.47 -10.64
C THR A 103 16.80 -0.48 -11.79
N GLY A 104 16.70 0.82 -11.50
CA GLY A 104 16.67 1.88 -12.49
C GLY A 104 15.26 2.29 -12.96
N ALA A 105 15.24 3.03 -14.07
CA ALA A 105 14.08 3.82 -14.49
C ALA A 105 12.83 3.00 -14.84
N ILE A 106 12.97 1.76 -15.32
CA ILE A 106 11.82 0.91 -15.68
C ILE A 106 11.04 0.48 -14.42
N ALA A 107 11.74 0.06 -13.37
CA ALA A 107 11.10 -0.24 -12.09
C ALA A 107 10.55 1.03 -11.44
N GLY A 108 11.33 2.13 -11.51
CA GLY A 108 10.90 3.45 -11.05
C GLY A 108 9.59 3.91 -11.69
N ALA A 109 9.45 3.76 -13.01
CA ALA A 109 8.22 4.10 -13.72
C ALA A 109 7.02 3.27 -13.24
N GLY A 110 7.20 1.98 -12.97
CA GLY A 110 6.15 1.11 -12.42
C GLY A 110 5.65 1.60 -11.06
N PHE A 111 6.55 1.90 -10.13
CA PHE A 111 6.19 2.44 -8.81
C PHE A 111 5.65 3.87 -8.87
N PHE A 112 6.17 4.70 -9.78
CA PHE A 112 5.69 6.06 -9.98
C PHE A 112 4.23 6.06 -10.45
N LEU A 113 3.91 5.25 -11.47
CA LEU A 113 2.55 5.12 -11.99
C LEU A 113 1.59 4.51 -10.96
N LEU A 114 2.05 3.51 -10.20
CA LEU A 114 1.30 2.99 -9.05
C LEU A 114 0.95 4.10 -8.06
N ALA A 115 1.94 4.88 -7.62
CA ALA A 115 1.73 5.95 -6.65
C ALA A 115 0.80 7.05 -7.19
N LEU A 116 0.94 7.42 -8.47
CA LEU A 116 0.06 8.38 -9.13
C LEU A 116 -1.39 7.87 -9.23
N ALA A 117 -1.58 6.62 -9.65
CA ALA A 117 -2.89 5.99 -9.72
C ALA A 117 -3.53 5.86 -8.34
N TRP A 118 -2.73 5.55 -7.32
CA TRP A 118 -3.18 5.38 -5.94
C TRP A 118 -3.66 6.71 -5.34
N LEU A 119 -2.90 7.79 -5.52
CA LEU A 119 -3.30 9.15 -5.12
C LEU A 119 -4.56 9.59 -5.88
N THR A 120 -4.60 9.38 -7.20
CA THR A 120 -5.71 9.81 -8.06
C THR A 120 -7.01 9.10 -7.68
N THR A 121 -6.98 7.76 -7.60
CA THR A 121 -8.18 6.96 -7.26
C THR A 121 -8.70 7.28 -5.87
N THR A 122 -7.81 7.50 -4.90
CA THR A 122 -8.19 7.87 -3.54
C THR A 122 -8.78 9.27 -3.48
N THR A 123 -8.19 10.22 -4.21
CA THR A 123 -8.72 11.59 -4.32
C THR A 123 -10.12 11.58 -4.90
N ILE A 124 -10.35 10.87 -6.01
CA ILE A 124 -11.68 10.75 -6.61
C ILE A 124 -12.65 10.09 -5.63
N ALA A 125 -12.24 9.01 -4.93
CA ALA A 125 -13.10 8.37 -3.92
C ALA A 125 -13.53 9.34 -2.81
N VAL A 126 -12.62 10.19 -2.32
CA VAL A 126 -12.91 11.19 -1.29
C VAL A 126 -13.82 12.30 -1.83
N LEU A 127 -13.58 12.80 -3.04
CA LEU A 127 -14.42 13.82 -3.68
C LEU A 127 -15.85 13.31 -3.88
N ARG A 128 -16.01 12.07 -4.34
CA ARG A 128 -17.33 11.42 -4.49
C ARG A 128 -18.06 11.26 -3.16
N ALA A 129 -17.34 10.90 -2.10
CA ALA A 129 -17.94 10.84 -0.75
C ALA A 129 -18.39 12.21 -0.24
N ARG A 130 -17.66 13.28 -0.55
CA ARG A 130 -18.02 14.66 -0.19
C ARG A 130 -19.20 15.18 -0.99
N ALA A 131 -19.34 14.76 -2.24
CA ALA A 131 -20.49 15.05 -3.09
C ALA A 131 -21.71 14.16 -2.80
N GLU A 132 -21.69 13.38 -1.71
CA GLU A 132 -22.75 12.44 -1.32
C GLU A 132 -23.04 11.32 -2.35
N ASP A 133 -22.20 11.17 -3.38
CA ASP A 133 -22.22 10.08 -4.36
C ASP A 133 -21.55 8.83 -3.76
N ILE A 134 -22.31 8.11 -2.92
CA ILE A 134 -21.84 6.93 -2.18
C ILE A 134 -21.48 5.77 -3.12
N ASP A 135 -22.22 5.59 -4.21
CA ASP A 135 -21.95 4.54 -5.18
C ASP A 135 -20.65 4.83 -5.96
N GLY A 136 -20.45 6.08 -6.36
CA GLY A 136 -19.19 6.57 -6.93
C GLY A 136 -18.03 6.39 -5.96
N HIS A 137 -18.19 6.82 -4.70
CA HIS A 137 -17.20 6.61 -3.65
C HIS A 137 -16.80 5.14 -3.54
N ARG A 138 -17.78 4.22 -3.44
CA ARG A 138 -17.52 2.78 -3.32
C ARG A 138 -16.73 2.24 -4.51
N ARG A 139 -17.10 2.60 -5.74
CA ARG A 139 -16.40 2.14 -6.95
C ARG A 139 -14.95 2.59 -6.96
N TRP A 140 -14.66 3.84 -6.60
CA TRP A 140 -13.29 4.37 -6.59
C TRP A 140 -12.49 3.89 -5.39
N MET A 141 -13.14 3.67 -4.25
CA MET A 141 -12.51 3.13 -3.05
C MET A 141 -12.03 1.69 -3.26
N ILE A 142 -12.74 0.87 -4.05
CA ILE A 142 -12.28 -0.47 -4.42
C ILE A 142 -10.97 -0.39 -5.24
N ARG A 143 -10.86 0.57 -6.17
CA ARG A 143 -9.63 0.78 -6.96
C ARG A 143 -8.46 1.23 -6.08
N SER A 144 -8.69 2.21 -5.21
CA SER A 144 -7.70 2.64 -4.22
C SER A 144 -7.25 1.49 -3.32
N ALA A 145 -8.18 0.64 -2.88
CA ALA A 145 -7.85 -0.53 -2.07
C ALA A 145 -7.02 -1.56 -2.83
N ALA A 146 -7.32 -1.83 -4.10
CA ALA A 146 -6.51 -2.73 -4.94
C ALA A 146 -5.06 -2.22 -5.08
N LEU A 147 -4.88 -0.92 -5.35
CA LEU A 147 -3.56 -0.29 -5.46
C LEU A 147 -2.81 -0.27 -4.12
N THR A 148 -3.52 -0.12 -3.00
CA THR A 148 -2.90 -0.26 -1.67
C THR A 148 -2.50 -1.71 -1.38
N PHE A 149 -3.29 -2.67 -1.86
CA PHE A 149 -3.01 -4.11 -1.72
C PHE A 149 -1.79 -4.55 -2.54
N ALA A 150 -1.31 -3.73 -3.49
CA ALA A 150 -0.05 -3.94 -4.19
C ALA A 150 1.15 -4.11 -3.23
N ALA A 151 1.09 -3.49 -2.04
CA ALA A 151 2.09 -3.68 -1.01
C ALA A 151 2.17 -5.14 -0.51
N VAL A 152 1.04 -5.85 -0.50
CA VAL A 152 0.94 -7.27 -0.13
C VAL A 152 1.48 -8.14 -1.25
N THR A 153 0.98 -7.97 -2.48
CA THR A 153 1.41 -8.77 -3.64
C THR A 153 2.90 -8.62 -3.90
N LEU A 154 3.47 -7.40 -3.81
CA LEU A 154 4.91 -7.16 -3.87
C LEU A 154 5.68 -8.03 -2.86
N ARG A 155 5.19 -8.11 -1.62
CA ARG A 155 5.81 -8.90 -0.54
C ARG A 155 5.53 -10.40 -0.60
N LEU A 156 4.66 -10.84 -1.51
CA LEU A 156 4.48 -12.26 -1.83
C LEU A 156 5.36 -12.63 -3.03
N TYR A 157 5.31 -11.83 -4.10
CA TYR A 157 6.01 -12.11 -5.34
C TYR A 157 7.52 -12.03 -5.20
N LEU A 158 8.04 -11.02 -4.50
CA LEU A 158 9.50 -10.83 -4.42
C LEU A 158 10.18 -11.97 -3.64
N PRO A 159 9.75 -12.36 -2.42
CA PRO A 159 10.33 -13.51 -1.75
C PRO A 159 10.14 -14.83 -2.51
N LEU A 160 8.98 -15.01 -3.15
CA LEU A 160 8.73 -16.20 -3.98
C LEU A 160 9.72 -16.29 -5.14
N ALA A 161 9.98 -15.19 -5.84
CA ALA A 161 10.97 -15.16 -6.91
C ALA A 161 12.38 -15.51 -6.38
N MET A 162 12.75 -15.05 -5.18
CA MET A 162 14.04 -15.38 -4.57
C MET A 162 14.13 -16.87 -4.20
N ILE A 163 13.07 -17.45 -3.65
CA ILE A 163 12.99 -18.89 -3.33
C ILE A 163 13.13 -19.74 -4.59
N LEU A 164 12.57 -19.28 -5.71
CA LEU A 164 12.68 -19.95 -7.01
C LEU A 164 14.04 -19.72 -7.71
N GLY A 165 14.96 -19.00 -7.09
CA GLY A 165 16.30 -18.73 -7.64
C GLY A 165 16.30 -17.76 -8.82
N LEU A 166 15.25 -16.95 -8.99
CA LEU A 166 15.19 -15.97 -10.07
C LEU A 166 16.11 -14.78 -9.79
N PRO A 167 16.73 -14.17 -10.82
CA PRO A 167 17.58 -13.00 -10.63
C PRO A 167 16.81 -11.84 -9.99
N PHE A 168 17.38 -11.22 -8.95
CA PHE A 168 16.73 -10.13 -8.21
C PHE A 168 16.38 -8.96 -9.12
N ASP A 169 17.31 -8.48 -9.94
CA ASP A 169 17.10 -7.26 -10.73
C ASP A 169 15.98 -7.41 -11.77
N ALA A 170 15.96 -8.55 -12.46
CA ALA A 170 14.90 -8.89 -13.40
C ALA A 170 13.54 -9.03 -12.68
N SER A 171 13.52 -9.77 -11.56
CA SER A 171 12.31 -10.00 -10.77
C SER A 171 11.75 -8.69 -10.21
N TYR A 172 12.58 -7.85 -9.60
CA TYR A 172 12.17 -6.56 -9.03
C TYR A 172 11.62 -5.63 -10.12
N THR A 173 12.26 -5.58 -11.28
CA THR A 173 11.79 -4.76 -12.42
C THR A 173 10.43 -5.21 -12.92
N VAL A 174 10.19 -6.52 -13.06
CA VAL A 174 8.87 -7.05 -13.48
C VAL A 174 7.82 -6.86 -12.39
N ILE A 175 8.16 -7.15 -11.13
CA ILE A 175 7.23 -7.09 -10.00
C ILE A 175 6.81 -5.66 -9.67
N ALA A 176 7.65 -4.65 -9.97
CA ALA A 176 7.28 -3.23 -9.88
C ALA A 176 6.02 -2.86 -10.70
N TRP A 177 5.69 -3.67 -11.70
CA TRP A 177 4.46 -3.57 -12.49
C TRP A 177 3.44 -4.64 -12.07
N ALA A 178 3.87 -5.90 -12.01
CA ALA A 178 2.97 -7.02 -11.76
C ALA A 178 2.30 -7.00 -10.38
N CYS A 179 2.82 -6.26 -9.40
CA CYS A 179 2.20 -6.21 -8.08
C CYS A 179 0.87 -5.45 -8.06
N TRP A 180 0.54 -4.64 -9.08
CA TRP A 180 -0.66 -3.80 -9.08
C TRP A 180 -1.49 -3.85 -10.37
N VAL A 181 -1.10 -4.69 -11.33
CA VAL A 181 -1.86 -5.04 -12.54
C VAL A 181 -2.67 -6.31 -12.28
#